data_AF-A0A1G0J5D0-F1
#
_entry.id   AF-A0A1G0J5D0-F1
#
_cell.length_a   1.000
_cell.length_b   1.000
_cell.length_c   1.000
_cell.angle_alpha   90.00
_cell.angle_beta   90.00
_cell.angle_gamma   90.00
#
_symmetry.space_group_name_H-M   'P 1'
#
loop_
_entity.id
_entity.type
_entity.pdbx_description
1 polymer ?
#
loop_
_entity_poly.entity_id
_entity_poly.type
_entity_poly.pdbx_seq_one_letter_code
_entity_poly.pdbx_strand_id
1 'polypeptide(L)'
;MKQTKSKKIIIEGITQTGKTFRPADWAERMSGSLSTFKGHRIQYSPLLQPIVKDGYKCVLLDPDLKKTNLSLYNSILEFARTNNLKICQDLEDE
;
A
#
# COMPACT_ATOMS: atom_id res chain seq x y z
N MET A 1 23.14 -12.83 -8.05
CA MET A 1 22.97 -11.37 -7.82
C MET A 1 21.91 -11.19 -6.73
N LYS A 2 22.28 -10.73 -5.53
CA LYS A 2 21.30 -10.41 -4.49
C LYS A 2 20.60 -9.12 -4.93
N GLN A 3 19.34 -9.23 -5.38
CA GLN A 3 18.50 -8.05 -5.52
C GLN A 3 18.38 -7.43 -4.12
N THR A 4 18.90 -6.22 -3.95
CA THR A 4 18.65 -5.41 -2.76
C THR A 4 17.14 -5.16 -2.72
N LYS A 5 16.39 -5.95 -1.96
CA LYS A 5 14.95 -5.69 -1.73
C LYS A 5 14.84 -4.27 -1.18
N SER A 6 14.23 -3.39 -1.95
CA SER A 6 13.92 -2.05 -1.47
C SER A 6 12.94 -2.18 -0.31
N LYS A 7 13.21 -1.51 0.83
CA LYS A 7 12.32 -1.57 2.00
C LYS A 7 10.90 -1.19 1.58
N LYS A 8 9.94 -2.09 1.81
CA LYS A 8 8.55 -1.82 1.45
C LYS A 8 7.96 -0.73 2.33
N ILE A 9 7.01 -0.01 1.77
CA ILE A 9 6.33 1.10 2.44
C ILE A 9 4.96 0.62 2.89
N ILE A 10 4.63 0.82 4.15
CA ILE A 10 3.28 0.61 4.68
C ILE A 10 2.61 1.97 4.83
N ILE A 11 1.45 2.12 4.22
CA ILE A 11 0.53 3.23 4.47
C ILE A 11 -0.55 2.70 5.40
N GLU A 12 -0.53 3.13 6.65
CA GLU A 12 -1.45 2.65 7.67
C GLU A 12 -2.82 3.32 7.52
N GLY A 13 -3.90 2.57 7.74
CA GLY A 13 -5.27 3.10 7.80
C GLY A 13 -5.53 3.88 9.10
N ILE A 14 -4.51 4.54 9.62
CA ILE A 14 -4.58 5.46 10.74
C ILE A 14 -3.94 6.78 10.32
N THR A 15 -4.54 7.88 10.76
CA THR A 15 -3.95 9.20 10.58
C THR A 15 -2.75 9.38 11.51
N GLN A 16 -1.91 10.37 11.23
CA GLN A 16 -0.83 10.79 12.13
C GLN A 16 -1.33 11.23 13.52
N THR A 17 -2.63 11.56 13.64
CA THR A 17 -3.30 11.89 14.91
C THR A 17 -3.90 10.68 15.63
N GLY A 18 -3.67 9.46 15.11
CA GLY A 18 -4.13 8.21 15.72
C GLY A 18 -5.59 7.85 15.44
N LYS A 19 -6.26 8.53 14.50
CA LYS A 19 -7.65 8.23 14.13
C LYS A 19 -7.70 7.19 13.01
N THR A 20 -8.59 6.21 13.11
CA THR A 20 -8.82 5.24 12.03
C THR A 20 -9.35 5.94 10.78
N PHE A 21 -8.72 5.68 9.65
CA PHE A 21 -9.14 6.17 8.35
C PHE A 21 -10.38 5.40 7.85
N ARG A 22 -11.27 6.11 7.17
CA ARG A 22 -12.52 5.57 6.65
C ARG A 22 -12.68 5.99 5.18
N PRO A 23 -13.36 5.18 4.35
CA PRO A 23 -14.06 3.95 4.70
C PRO A 23 -13.10 2.77 4.97
N ALA A 24 -13.60 1.71 5.61
CA ALA A 24 -12.75 0.59 6.05
C ALA A 24 -12.16 -0.22 4.88
N ASP A 25 -12.78 -0.18 3.70
CA ASP A 25 -12.38 -0.86 2.47
C ASP A 25 -11.44 0.00 1.59
N TRP A 26 -10.90 1.10 2.11
CA TRP A 26 -10.03 2.00 1.34
C TRP A 26 -8.78 1.30 0.79
N ALA A 27 -8.20 0.36 1.55
CA ALA A 27 -7.00 -0.36 1.17
C ALA A 27 -7.27 -1.29 -0.02
N GLU A 28 -8.39 -2.00 0.00
CA GLU A 28 -8.89 -2.83 -1.08
C GLU A 28 -9.18 -2.00 -2.33
N ARG A 29 -9.79 -0.82 -2.18
CA ARG A 29 -10.07 0.10 -3.30
C ARG A 29 -8.79 0.64 -3.93
N MET A 30 -7.82 1.07 -3.12
CA MET A 30 -6.54 1.57 -3.61
C MET A 30 -5.76 0.49 -4.36
N SER A 31 -5.74 -0.73 -3.81
CA SER A 31 -5.04 -1.87 -4.41
C SER A 31 -5.77 -2.42 -5.65
N GLY A 32 -7.06 -2.10 -5.79
CA GLY A 32 -7.88 -2.44 -6.96
C GLY A 32 -7.29 -1.95 -8.29
N SER A 33 -6.61 -0.80 -8.27
CA SER A 33 -5.96 -0.21 -9.46
C SER A 33 -4.88 -1.09 -10.09
N LEU A 34 -4.24 -1.97 -9.31
CA LEU A 34 -3.27 -2.96 -9.80
C LEU A 34 -3.75 -4.40 -9.62
N SER A 35 -5.05 -4.59 -9.41
CA SER A 35 -5.63 -5.92 -9.27
C SER A 35 -6.00 -6.52 -10.62
N THR A 36 -5.89 -7.84 -10.73
CA THR A 36 -6.39 -8.59 -11.89
C THR A 36 -7.51 -9.51 -11.44
N PHE A 37 -8.55 -9.65 -12.26
CA PHE A 37 -9.60 -10.64 -12.05
C PHE A 37 -9.20 -11.97 -12.67
N LYS A 38 -9.05 -13.00 -11.83
CA LYS A 38 -8.83 -14.38 -12.29
C LYS A 38 -10.04 -15.22 -11.90
N GLY A 39 -10.97 -15.38 -12.84
CA GLY A 39 -12.29 -15.97 -12.56
C GLY A 39 -13.06 -15.10 -11.58
N HIS A 40 -13.48 -15.66 -10.44
CA HIS A 40 -14.26 -14.95 -9.41
C HIS A 40 -13.39 -14.39 -8.28
N ARG A 41 -12.06 -14.38 -8.41
CA ARG A 41 -11.13 -13.93 -7.36
C ARG A 41 -10.32 -12.73 -7.83
N ILE A 42 -10.24 -11.72 -6.96
CA ILE A 42 -9.33 -10.59 -7.14
C ILE A 42 -7.93 -11.04 -6.72
N GLN A 43 -6.97 -10.88 -7.61
CA GLN A 43 -5.54 -11.05 -7.29
C GLN A 43 -4.90 -9.66 -7.26
N TYR A 44 -4.45 -9.24 -6.08
CA TYR A 44 -3.70 -8.00 -5.93
C TYR A 44 -2.26 -8.18 -6.40
N SER A 45 -1.71 -7.12 -7.00
CA SER A 45 -0.31 -7.10 -7.42
C SER A 45 0.61 -7.14 -6.19
N PRO A 46 1.75 -7.85 -6.25
CA PRO A 46 2.75 -7.79 -5.19
C PRO A 46 3.30 -6.37 -4.96
N LEU A 47 3.19 -5.50 -5.98
CA LEU A 47 3.62 -4.10 -5.92
C LEU A 47 2.67 -3.19 -5.13
N LEU A 48 1.40 -3.58 -5.00
CA LEU A 48 0.38 -2.84 -4.27
C LEU A 48 -0.72 -3.78 -3.79
N GLN A 49 -0.76 -4.04 -2.49
CA GLN A 49 -1.72 -4.98 -1.91
C GLN A 49 -2.27 -4.51 -0.57
N PRO A 50 -3.53 -4.84 -0.25
CA PRO A 50 -4.10 -4.55 1.04
C PRO A 50 -3.56 -5.55 2.07
N ILE A 51 -3.18 -5.05 3.24
CA ILE A 51 -2.76 -5.85 4.39
C ILE A 51 -3.53 -5.42 5.64
N VAL A 52 -3.49 -6.24 6.68
CA VAL A 52 -3.98 -5.87 8.01
C VAL A 52 -2.79 -5.83 8.96
N LYS A 53 -2.61 -4.69 9.63
CA LYS A 53 -1.56 -4.50 10.64
C LYS A 53 -2.19 -3.87 11.88
N ASP A 54 -1.95 -4.48 13.04
CA ASP A 54 -2.49 -4.03 14.33
C ASP A 54 -4.02 -3.84 14.33
N GLY A 55 -4.74 -4.66 13.54
CA GLY A 55 -6.20 -4.57 13.37
C GLY A 55 -6.67 -3.48 12.41
N TYR A 56 -5.76 -2.67 11.85
CA TYR A 56 -6.08 -1.63 10.88
C TYR A 56 -5.83 -2.11 9.45
N LYS A 57 -6.67 -1.61 8.53
CA LYS A 57 -6.55 -1.84 7.09
C LYS A 57 -5.45 -0.93 6.54
N CYS A 58 -4.42 -1.51 5.97
CA CYS A 58 -3.22 -0.81 5.50
C CYS A 58 -2.92 -1.21 4.05
N VAL A 59 -2.09 -0.43 3.38
CA VAL A 59 -1.61 -0.72 2.03
C VAL A 59 -0.11 -0.95 2.07
N LEU A 60 0.32 -2.05 1.47
CA LEU A 60 1.72 -2.36 1.25
C LEU A 60 2.11 -1.93 -0.16
N LEU A 61 3.07 -1.00 -0.25
CA LEU A 61 3.59 -0.44 -1.49
C LEU A 61 5.04 -0.88 -1.67
N ASP A 62 5.30 -1.56 -2.79
CA ASP A 62 6.67 -1.92 -3.18
C ASP A 62 7.33 -0.75 -3.96
N PRO A 63 8.53 -0.29 -3.58
CA PRO A 63 9.24 0.75 -4.31
C PRO A 63 9.56 0.40 -5.76
N ASP A 64 9.55 -0.88 -6.14
CA ASP A 64 9.69 -1.28 -7.53
C ASP A 64 8.53 -0.78 -8.42
N LEU A 65 7.37 -0.43 -7.84
CA LEU A 65 6.31 0.26 -8.56
C LEU A 65 6.79 1.60 -9.14
N LYS A 66 7.73 2.28 -8.48
CA LYS A 66 8.31 3.53 -9.00
C LYS A 66 9.03 3.32 -10.34
N LYS A 67 9.63 2.14 -10.54
CA LYS A 67 10.38 1.79 -11.76
C LYS A 67 9.46 1.47 -12.93
N THR A 68 8.30 0.87 -12.65
CA THR A 68 7.34 0.44 -13.68
C THR A 68 6.28 1.52 -13.97
N ASN A 69 5.81 2.22 -12.93
CA ASN A 69 4.82 3.28 -13.04
C ASN A 69 5.02 4.36 -11.95
N LEU A 70 5.89 5.33 -12.25
CA LEU A 70 6.20 6.47 -11.39
C LEU A 70 4.97 7.31 -11.04
N SER A 71 4.05 7.50 -12.00
CA SER A 71 2.86 8.32 -11.80
C SER A 71 1.97 7.73 -10.71
N LEU A 72 1.65 6.44 -10.82
CA LEU A 72 0.83 5.74 -9.83
C LEU A 72 1.50 5.71 -8.46
N TYR A 73 2.81 5.43 -8.40
CA TYR A 73 3.57 5.46 -7.16
C TYR A 73 3.45 6.81 -6.45
N ASN A 74 3.61 7.91 -7.19
CA ASN A 74 3.45 9.26 -6.63
C ASN A 74 2.01 9.55 -6.21
N SER A 75 1.01 9.14 -7.00
CA SER A 75 -0.40 9.31 -6.63
C SER A 75 -0.77 8.60 -5.33
N ILE A 76 -0.21 7.41 -5.08
CA ILE A 76 -0.45 6.65 -3.84
C ILE A 76 0.18 7.36 -2.64
N LEU A 77 1.42 7.83 -2.77
CA LEU A 77 2.08 8.59 -1.72
C LEU A 77 1.37 9.93 -1.45
N GLU A 78 0.91 10.59 -2.51
CA GLU A 78 0.18 11.85 -2.37
C GLU A 78 -1.15 11.63 -1.69
N PHE A 79 -1.90 10.59 -2.05
CA PHE A 79 -3.12 10.21 -1.35
C PHE A 79 -2.87 10.04 0.16
N ALA A 80 -1.81 9.34 0.55
CA ALA A 80 -1.47 9.15 1.95
C ALA A 80 -1.20 10.49 2.66
N ARG A 81 -0.46 11.41 2.01
CA ARG A 81 -0.18 12.74 2.56
C ARG A 81 -1.45 13.59 2.68
N THR A 82 -2.26 13.67 1.63
CA THR A 82 -3.51 14.45 1.62
C THR A 82 -4.49 13.98 2.70
N ASN A 83 -4.54 12.67 2.95
CA ASN A 83 -5.39 12.08 3.99
C ASN A 83 -4.71 11.98 5.36
N ASN A 84 -3.52 12.57 5.51
CA ASN A 84 -2.76 12.61 6.75
C ASN A 84 -2.48 11.21 7.34
N LEU A 85 -2.35 10.19 6.50
CA LEU A 85 -2.09 8.81 6.88
C LEU A 85 -0.66 8.64 7.37
N LYS A 86 -0.46 7.67 8.27
CA LYS A 86 0.87 7.30 8.74
C LYS A 86 1.57 6.44 7.69
N ILE A 87 2.79 6.82 7.35
CA ILE A 87 3.64 6.13 6.36
C ILE A 87 4.85 5.57 7.11
N CYS A 88 5.07 4.25 7.03
CA CYS A 88 6.18 3.54 7.66
C CYS A 88 7.04 2.85 6.59
N GLN A 89 8.36 3.02 6.66
CA GLN A 89 9.32 2.42 5.71
C GLN A 89 10.17 1.36 6.40
N ASP A 90 9.55 0.34 7.01
CA ASP A 90 10.32 -0.74 7.64
C ASP A 90 9.52 -2.05 7.65
N LEU A 91 9.53 -2.71 6.51
CA LEU A 91 9.39 -4.16 6.49
C LEU A 91 10.74 -4.71 6.03
N GLU A 92 11.60 -4.99 7.01
CA GLU A 92 12.62 -6.01 6.82
C GLU A 92 11.86 -7.34 6.80
N ASP A 93 11.94 -8.05 5.67
CA ASP A 93 11.55 -9.46 5.66
C ASP A 93 12.58 -10.17 6.56
N GLU A 94 12.25 -10.43 7.83
CA GLU A 94 13.00 -11.34 8.70
C GLU A 94 13.14 -12.74 8.06
#